data_AF-A0A3S1A497-F1
#
_entry.id   AF-A0A3S1A497-F1
#
_cell.length_a   1.000
_cell.length_b   1.000
_cell.length_c   1.000
_cell.angle_alpha   90.00
_cell.angle_beta   90.00
_cell.angle_gamma   90.00
#
_symmetry.space_group_name_H-M   'P 1'
#
loop_
_entity.id
_entity.type
_entity.pdbx_description
1 polymer ?
#
loop_
_entity_poly.entity_id
_entity_poly.type
_entity_poly.pdbx_seq_one_letter_code
_entity_poly.pdbx_strand_id
1 'polypeptide(L)'
;MDSGLSNLPKDIWLMKPCEVYKEEHNDCKKILSRFYQYYVDGAKTDCSQWLMDFKNCMIFRKTRDTKAMDAVLSSERKRRAERLQRARDNNVWEYRTSPPPEWFSPLSSESACR
;
A
#
# COMPACT_ATOMS: atom_id res chain seq x y z
N MET A 1 18.38 -15.81 -17.04
CA MET A 1 17.63 -14.66 -17.60
C MET A 1 16.17 -15.04 -17.63
N ASP A 2 15.33 -14.15 -17.09
CA ASP A 2 13.93 -14.34 -16.68
C ASP A 2 12.99 -14.93 -17.74
N SER A 3 12.66 -16.21 -17.61
CA SER A 3 11.59 -16.87 -18.38
C SER A 3 10.26 -17.00 -17.61
N GLY A 4 10.20 -16.51 -16.36
CA GLY A 4 9.04 -16.65 -15.47
C GLY A 4 8.19 -15.39 -15.27
N LEU A 5 8.67 -14.20 -15.65
CA LEU A 5 7.94 -12.93 -15.46
C LEU A 5 6.99 -12.57 -16.60
N SER A 6 7.16 -13.17 -17.78
CA SER A 6 6.40 -12.83 -18.99
C SER A 6 4.92 -13.25 -18.95
N ASN A 7 4.54 -14.14 -18.03
CA ASN A 7 3.17 -14.64 -17.86
C ASN A 7 2.45 -14.04 -16.65
N LEU A 8 3.02 -13.03 -15.99
CA LEU A 8 2.42 -12.40 -14.81
C LEU A 8 1.57 -11.18 -15.19
N PRO A 9 0.52 -10.85 -14.41
CA PRO A 9 -0.26 -9.63 -14.61
C PRO A 9 0.63 -8.38 -14.55
N LYS A 10 0.31 -7.37 -15.37
CA LYS A 10 1.06 -6.09 -15.41
C LYS A 10 1.15 -5.39 -14.07
N ASP A 11 0.21 -5.67 -13.17
CA ASP A 11 0.09 -5.06 -11.87
C ASP A 11 0.60 -5.95 -10.73
N ILE A 12 1.35 -7.00 -11.05
CA ILE A 12 1.98 -7.90 -10.06
C ILE A 12 2.85 -7.16 -9.04
N TRP A 13 3.42 -6.01 -9.42
CA TRP A 13 4.21 -5.14 -8.56
C TRP A 13 3.42 -4.58 -7.36
N LEU A 14 2.08 -4.63 -7.38
CA LEU A 14 1.24 -4.26 -6.24
C LEU A 14 1.35 -5.27 -5.09
N MET A 15 1.67 -6.53 -5.39
CA MET A 15 1.76 -7.59 -4.41
C MET A 15 3.01 -7.40 -3.54
N LYS A 16 2.81 -7.23 -2.24
CA LYS A 16 3.90 -7.07 -1.27
C LYS A 16 4.52 -8.43 -0.91
N PRO A 17 5.74 -8.46 -0.35
CA PRO A 17 6.27 -9.68 0.27
C PRO A 17 5.30 -10.23 1.31
N CYS A 18 5.19 -11.56 1.40
CA CYS A 18 4.20 -12.19 2.28
C CYS A 18 4.37 -11.81 3.76
N GLU A 19 5.62 -11.59 4.18
CA GLU A 19 5.98 -11.17 5.54
C GLU A 19 5.30 -9.85 5.92
N VAL A 20 5.18 -8.91 4.98
CA VAL A 20 4.52 -7.62 5.21
C VAL A 20 3.05 -7.82 5.56
N TYR A 21 2.33 -8.71 4.87
CA TYR A 21 0.92 -8.99 5.21
C TYR A 21 0.74 -9.55 6.62
N LYS A 22 1.71 -10.35 7.08
CA LYS A 22 1.71 -10.90 8.44
C LYS A 22 1.98 -9.80 9.47
N GLU A 23 2.93 -8.91 9.20
CA GLU A 23 3.25 -7.76 10.04
C GLU A 23 2.04 -6.80 10.15
N GLU A 24 1.43 -6.44 9.03
CA GLU A 24 0.23 -5.59 8.97
C GLU A 24 -0.94 -6.20 9.78
N HIS A 25 -1.15 -7.52 9.66
CA HIS A 25 -2.16 -8.21 10.47
C HIS A 25 -1.84 -8.11 11.98
N ASN A 26 -0.58 -8.32 12.36
CA ASN A 26 -0.16 -8.25 13.76
C ASN A 26 -0.32 -6.82 14.30
N ASP A 27 0.14 -5.82 13.54
CA ASP A 27 0.05 -4.41 13.89
C ASP A 27 -1.41 -3.96 13.99
N CYS A 28 -2.26 -4.39 13.07
CA CYS A 28 -3.69 -4.12 13.11
C CYS A 28 -4.35 -4.62 14.41
N LYS A 29 -3.84 -5.70 15.02
CA LYS A 29 -4.37 -6.27 16.26
C LYS A 29 -3.72 -5.73 17.54
N LYS A 30 -2.59 -5.03 17.48
CA LYS A 30 -1.92 -4.46 18.66
C LYS A 30 -2.84 -3.48 19.38
N ILE A 31 -2.83 -3.51 20.71
CA ILE A 31 -3.71 -2.68 21.56
C ILE A 31 -3.56 -1.19 21.25
N LEU A 32 -2.31 -0.71 21.14
CA LEU A 32 -2.03 0.69 20.80
C LEU A 32 -2.57 1.04 19.41
N SER A 33 -2.36 0.20 18.41
CA SER A 33 -2.91 0.41 17.06
C SER A 33 -4.44 0.45 17.06
N ARG A 34 -5.10 -0.43 17.83
CA ARG A 34 -6.56 -0.42 17.99
C ARG A 34 -7.07 0.85 18.65
N PHE A 35 -6.33 1.38 19.61
CA PHE A 35 -6.63 2.65 20.24
C PHE A 35 -6.52 3.80 19.24
N TYR A 36 -5.44 3.86 18.47
CA TYR A 36 -5.27 4.87 17.42
C TYR A 36 -6.33 4.78 16.32
N GLN A 37 -6.67 3.58 15.84
CA GLN A 37 -7.76 3.37 14.89
C GLN A 37 -9.09 3.92 15.42
N TYR A 38 -9.43 3.59 16.67
CA TYR A 38 -10.65 4.09 17.28
C TYR A 38 -10.64 5.63 17.42
N TYR A 39 -9.49 6.23 17.71
CA TYR A 39 -9.36 7.68 17.81
C TYR A 39 -9.54 8.39 16.45
N VAL A 40 -8.98 7.83 15.38
CA VAL A 40 -9.03 8.44 14.04
C VAL A 40 -10.35 8.16 13.32
N ASP A 41 -10.79 6.90 13.33
CA ASP A 41 -11.93 6.43 12.53
C ASP A 41 -13.22 6.25 13.36
N GLY A 42 -13.17 6.40 14.69
CA GLY A 42 -14.30 6.15 15.58
C GLY A 42 -14.67 4.67 15.77
N ALA A 43 -13.97 3.76 15.09
CA ALA A 43 -14.24 2.32 15.12
C ALA A 43 -12.95 1.51 14.95
N LYS A 44 -12.99 0.23 15.35
CA LYS A 44 -11.89 -0.70 15.09
C LYS A 44 -12.06 -1.29 13.69
N THR A 45 -11.02 -1.23 12.87
CA THR A 45 -11.03 -1.78 11.51
C THR A 45 -11.04 -3.31 11.52
N ASP A 46 -11.60 -3.96 10.50
CA ASP A 46 -11.46 -5.41 10.37
C ASP A 46 -10.04 -5.78 9.91
N CYS A 47 -9.35 -6.64 10.67
CA CYS A 47 -8.01 -7.13 10.33
C CYS A 47 -8.05 -8.45 9.54
N SER A 48 -9.22 -9.05 9.34
CA SER A 48 -9.36 -10.38 8.73
C SER A 48 -8.77 -10.43 7.32
N GLN A 49 -8.93 -9.34 6.54
CA GLN A 49 -8.40 -9.23 5.19
C GLN A 49 -6.88 -9.37 5.13
N TRP A 50 -6.13 -8.78 6.08
CA TRP A 50 -4.67 -8.93 6.11
C TRP A 50 -4.23 -10.38 6.33
N LEU A 51 -4.97 -11.12 7.15
CA LEU A 51 -4.71 -12.54 7.38
C LEU A 51 -5.03 -13.38 6.14
N MET A 52 -6.12 -13.05 5.43
CA MET A 52 -6.48 -13.72 4.17
C MET A 52 -5.42 -13.47 3.10
N ASP A 53 -4.97 -12.22 2.96
CA ASP A 53 -3.93 -11.85 1.99
C ASP A 53 -2.60 -12.55 2.30
N PHE A 54 -2.22 -12.65 3.58
CA PHE A 54 -1.07 -13.43 3.99
C PHE A 54 -1.20 -14.91 3.56
N LYS A 55 -2.34 -15.55 3.86
CA LYS A 55 -2.58 -16.97 3.49
C LYS A 55 -2.52 -17.16 1.97
N ASN A 56 -3.18 -16.30 1.21
CA ASN A 56 -3.19 -16.37 -0.25
C ASN A 56 -1.80 -16.12 -0.84
N CYS A 57 -1.06 -15.15 -0.30
CA CYS A 57 0.33 -14.90 -0.69
C CYS A 57 1.21 -16.14 -0.46
N MET A 58 1.06 -16.80 0.70
CA MET A 58 1.80 -18.01 1.03
C MET A 58 1.42 -19.20 0.14
N ILE A 59 0.15 -19.32 -0.25
CA ILE A 59 -0.29 -20.34 -1.22
C ILE A 59 0.39 -20.07 -2.56
N PHE A 60 0.27 -18.87 -3.12
CA PHE A 60 0.93 -18.51 -4.37
C PHE A 60 2.44 -18.75 -4.33
N ARG A 61 3.09 -18.40 -3.21
CA ARG A 61 4.54 -18.62 -3.03
C ARG A 61 4.93 -20.10 -3.09
N LYS A 62 4.11 -21.00 -2.54
CA LYS A 62 4.39 -22.43 -2.46
C LYS A 62 3.96 -23.20 -3.70
N THR A 63 2.78 -22.90 -4.23
CA THR A 63 2.12 -23.70 -5.28
C THR A 63 2.06 -22.99 -6.63
N ARG A 64 2.42 -21.71 -6.70
CA ARG A 64 2.23 -20.83 -7.88
C ARG A 64 0.77 -20.76 -8.35
N ASP A 65 -0.18 -20.94 -7.43
CA ASP A 65 -1.61 -20.81 -7.71
C ASP A 65 -1.98 -19.37 -8.08
N THR A 66 -2.35 -19.19 -9.35
CA THR A 66 -2.73 -17.89 -9.91
C THR A 66 -4.00 -17.32 -9.29
N LYS A 67 -4.93 -18.16 -8.81
CA LYS A 67 -6.15 -17.68 -8.14
C LYS A 67 -5.82 -17.01 -6.81
N ALA A 68 -4.86 -17.58 -6.07
CA ALA A 68 -4.40 -17.01 -4.81
C ALA A 68 -3.69 -15.66 -5.03
N MET A 69 -2.88 -15.56 -6.10
CA MET A 69 -2.28 -14.30 -6.53
C MET A 69 -3.35 -13.25 -6.91
N ASP A 70 -4.33 -13.62 -7.72
CA ASP A 70 -5.39 -12.70 -8.16
C ASP A 70 -6.22 -12.17 -6.99
N ALA A 71 -6.47 -13.02 -5.98
CA ALA A 71 -7.12 -12.59 -4.75
C ALA A 71 -6.33 -11.49 -4.02
N VAL A 72 -5.02 -11.66 -3.85
CA VAL A 72 -4.15 -10.63 -3.24
C VAL A 72 -4.09 -9.37 -4.10
N LEU A 73 -3.96 -9.49 -5.41
CA LEU A 73 -3.95 -8.33 -6.30
C LEU A 73 -5.27 -7.56 -6.25
N SER A 74 -6.41 -8.27 -6.17
CA SER A 74 -7.71 -7.62 -6.02
C SER A 74 -7.83 -6.82 -4.73
N SER A 75 -7.29 -7.32 -3.61
CA SER A 75 -7.31 -6.61 -2.33
C SER A 75 -6.39 -5.39 -2.36
N GLU A 76 -5.21 -5.49 -2.98
CA GLU A 76 -4.28 -4.36 -3.15
C GLU A 76 -4.84 -3.27 -4.07
N ARG A 77 -5.48 -3.65 -5.18
CA ARG A 77 -6.19 -2.71 -6.06
C ARG A 77 -7.25 -1.94 -5.27
N LYS A 78 -8.04 -2.64 -4.44
CA LYS A 78 -9.04 -2.03 -3.58
C LYS A 78 -8.41 -1.06 -2.59
N ARG A 79 -7.37 -1.45 -1.84
CA ARG A 79 -6.65 -0.57 -0.91
C ARG A 79 -6.11 0.69 -1.59
N ARG A 80 -5.52 0.53 -2.78
CA ARG A 80 -5.00 1.66 -3.55
C ARG A 80 -6.13 2.60 -3.99
N ALA A 81 -7.22 2.05 -4.49
CA ALA A 81 -8.39 2.83 -4.91
C ALA A 81 -8.97 3.61 -3.74
N GLU A 82 -9.18 2.98 -2.59
CA GLU A 82 -9.67 3.64 -1.36
C GLU A 82 -8.72 4.75 -0.88
N ARG A 83 -7.39 4.51 -0.91
CA ARG A 83 -6.40 5.53 -0.56
C ARG A 83 -6.46 6.74 -1.49
N LEU A 84 -6.57 6.51 -2.80
CA LEU A 84 -6.69 7.59 -3.78
C LEU A 84 -8.01 8.32 -3.64
N GLN A 85 -9.10 7.60 -3.36
CA GLN A 85 -10.41 8.19 -3.19
C GLN A 85 -10.44 9.11 -1.97
N ARG A 86 -9.92 8.66 -0.81
CA ARG A 86 -9.80 9.53 0.38
C ARG A 86 -9.02 10.82 0.13
N ALA A 87 -8.00 10.76 -0.70
CA ALA A 87 -7.24 11.95 -1.06
C ALA A 87 -8.00 12.86 -2.04
N ARG A 88 -8.86 12.31 -2.91
CA ARG A 88 -9.77 13.07 -3.79
C ARG A 88 -10.97 13.67 -3.07
N ASP A 89 -11.47 13.00 -2.05
CA ASP A 89 -12.59 13.47 -1.24
C ASP A 89 -12.18 14.61 -0.29
N ASN A 90 -10.88 14.90 -0.19
CA ASN A 90 -10.36 15.99 0.60
C ASN A 90 -10.74 17.34 -0.05
N ASN A 91 -11.50 18.17 0.67
CA ASN A 91 -11.94 19.50 0.22
C ASN A 91 -11.03 20.64 0.71
N VAL A 92 -9.96 20.33 1.45
CA VAL A 92 -9.00 21.30 1.99
C VAL A 92 -7.82 21.50 1.04
N TRP A 93 -7.39 20.44 0.34
CA TRP A 93 -6.21 20.45 -0.53
C TRP A 93 -6.54 20.07 -1.97
N GLU A 94 -6.03 20.83 -2.93
CA GLU A 94 -6.16 20.53 -4.35
C GLU A 94 -4.99 19.68 -4.87
N TYR A 95 -5.27 18.81 -5.83
CA TYR A 95 -4.21 18.05 -6.52
C TYR A 95 -3.36 18.97 -7.40
N ARG A 96 -2.04 18.94 -7.20
CA ARG A 96 -1.10 19.65 -8.06
C ARG A 96 -1.06 19.02 -9.45
N THR A 97 -1.16 19.86 -10.49
CA THR A 97 -1.00 19.46 -11.89
C THR A 97 0.48 19.41 -12.31
N SER A 98 1.32 20.26 -11.71
CA SER A 98 2.76 20.30 -11.93
C SER A 98 3.50 20.58 -10.63
N PRO A 99 4.78 20.17 -10.51
CA PRO A 99 5.64 20.66 -9.44
C PRO A 99 5.78 22.19 -9.56
N PRO A 100 6.00 22.89 -8.43
CA PRO A 100 6.29 24.32 -8.46
C PRO A 100 7.59 24.62 -9.23
N PRO A 101 7.65 25.71 -10.02
CA PRO A 101 8.85 26.07 -10.79
C PRO A 101 10.10 26.24 -9.93
N GLU A 102 9.95 26.75 -8.71
CA GLU A 102 11.03 27.02 -7.76
C GLU A 102 11.71 25.75 -7.23
N TRP A 103 11.10 24.56 -7.39
CA TRP A 103 11.76 23.30 -7.04
C TRP A 103 12.96 22.98 -7.93
N PHE A 104 13.00 23.54 -9.14
CA PHE A 104 14.12 23.40 -10.06
C PHE A 104 15.12 24.56 -9.95
N SER A 105 14.90 25.52 -9.04
CA SER A 105 15.83 26.61 -8.84
C SER A 105 17.16 26.11 -8.24
N PRO A 106 18.30 26.65 -8.68
CA PRO A 106 19.57 26.34 -8.05
C PRO A 106 19.51 26.77 -6.58
N LEU A 107 20.18 25.99 -5.72
CA LEU A 107 20.32 26.36 -4.31
C LEU A 107 20.96 27.76 -4.22
N SER A 108 20.42 28.63 -3.37
CA SER A 108 21.03 29.95 -3.16
C SER A 108 22.40 29.78 -2.50
N SER A 109 23.36 30.62 -2.89
CA SER A 109 24.73 30.58 -2.37
C SER A 109 24.84 30.82 -0.86
N GLU A 110 23.78 31.31 -0.22
CA GLU A 110 23.73 31.59 1.22
C GLU A 110 23.49 30.34 2.08
N SER A 111 22.95 29.25 1.51
CA SER A 111 22.67 28.00 2.23
C SER A 111 23.59 26.84 1.84
N ALA A 112 24.62 27.08 1.01
CA ALA A 112 25.44 26.03 0.43
C ALA A 112 26.55 25.50 1.37
N CYS A 113 26.96 26.25 2.40
CA CYS A 113 27.87 25.78 3.47
C CYS A 113 27.74 26.71 4.69
N ARG A 114 27.14 26.22 5.76
CA ARG A 114 27.48 26.59 7.14
C ARG A 114 27.75 25.32 7.93
#